data_AF-A0A920QK45-F1
#
_entry.id   AF-A0A920QK45-F1
#
_cell.length_a   1.000
_cell.length_b   1.000
_cell.length_c   1.000
_cell.angle_alpha   90.00
_cell.angle_beta   90.00
_cell.angle_gamma   90.00
#
_symmetry.space_group_name_H-M   'P 1'
#
loop_
_entity.id
_entity.type
_entity.pdbx_description
1 polymer ?
#
loop_
_entity_poly.entity_id
_entity_poly.type
_entity_poly.pdbx_seq_one_letter_code
_entity_poly.pdbx_strand_id
1 'polypeptide(L)'
;MKDRIISIEAMEILDSRGNPTIRTWVSLENGVCGTASVPSGASTGENEVLELRDGDKSRYGGKGVLKAVENVNRKNCSGTCWE
;
A
#
# COMPACT_ATOMS: atom_id res chain seq x y z
N MET A 1 -8.90 -25.58 -6.14
CA MET A 1 -8.77 -24.55 -5.09
C MET A 1 -9.14 -23.24 -5.74
N LYS A 2 -10.09 -22.46 -5.21
CA LYS A 2 -10.43 -21.16 -5.81
C LYS A 2 -9.38 -20.13 -5.38
N ASP A 3 -8.57 -19.67 -6.31
CA ASP A 3 -7.41 -18.79 -6.10
C ASP A 3 -7.60 -17.40 -6.72
N ARG A 4 -8.81 -17.12 -7.24
CA ARG A 4 -9.16 -15.82 -7.81
C ARG A 4 -9.13 -14.74 -6.72
N ILE A 5 -8.39 -13.66 -6.98
CA ILE A 5 -8.42 -12.44 -6.17
C ILE A 5 -9.79 -11.78 -6.35
N ILE A 6 -10.46 -11.49 -5.24
CA ILE A 6 -11.77 -10.82 -5.23
C ILE A 6 -11.66 -9.36 -4.80
N SER A 7 -10.67 -9.01 -3.98
CA SER A 7 -10.46 -7.63 -3.55
C SER A 7 -9.02 -7.36 -3.18
N ILE A 8 -8.62 -6.10 -3.36
CA ILE A 8 -7.36 -5.54 -2.89
C ILE A 8 -7.67 -4.18 -2.30
N GLU A 9 -7.25 -3.95 -1.07
CA GLU A 9 -7.43 -2.70 -0.35
C GLU A 9 -6.09 -2.22 0.20
N ALA A 10 -5.84 -0.92 0.23
CA ALA A 10 -4.64 -0.34 0.79
C ALA A 10 -4.91 0.85 1.71
N MET A 11 -3.99 1.05 2.65
CA MET A 11 -4.00 2.14 3.62
C MET A 11 -2.58 2.68 3.85
N GLU A 12 -2.51 3.98 4.16
CA GLU A 12 -1.28 4.62 4.65
C GLU A 12 -1.09 4.26 6.14
N ILE A 13 0.05 3.66 6.46
CA ILE A 13 0.51 3.35 7.82
C ILE A 13 1.86 4.02 8.08
N LEU A 14 2.34 4.00 9.32
CA LEU A 14 3.68 4.50 9.66
C LEU A 14 4.68 3.35 9.79
N ASP A 15 5.89 3.55 9.28
CA ASP A 15 7.02 2.66 9.46
C ASP A 15 7.68 2.82 10.86
N SER A 16 8.72 2.05 11.13
CA SER A 16 9.49 2.12 12.40
C SER A 16 10.21 3.45 12.64
N ARG A 17 10.37 4.29 11.61
CA ARG A 17 10.99 5.62 11.65
C ARG A 17 9.94 6.75 11.63
N GLY A 18 8.66 6.42 11.70
CA GLY A 18 7.55 7.39 11.62
C GLY A 18 7.31 7.98 10.23
N ASN A 19 7.88 7.42 9.16
CA ASN A 19 7.55 7.84 7.80
C ASN A 19 6.31 7.08 7.30
N PRO A 20 5.45 7.74 6.49
CA PRO A 20 4.35 7.06 5.83
C PRO A 20 4.83 5.92 4.93
N THR A 21 4.10 4.81 4.93
CA THR A 21 4.26 3.69 4.00
C THR A 21 2.89 3.04 3.73
N ILE A 22 2.83 2.12 2.77
CA ILE A 22 1.61 1.46 2.35
C ILE A 22 1.48 0.06 2.97
N ARG A 23 0.29 -0.26 3.46
CA ARG A 23 -0.15 -1.62 3.79
C ARG A 23 -1.29 -2.00 2.87
N THR A 24 -1.27 -3.24 2.39
CA THR A 24 -2.27 -3.80 1.48
C THR A 24 -2.84 -5.09 2.05
N TRP A 25 -4.15 -5.27 1.89
CA TRP A 25 -4.89 -6.49 2.11
C TRP A 25 -5.34 -7.08 0.77
N VAL A 26 -5.27 -8.39 0.63
CA VAL A 26 -5.74 -9.13 -0.54
C VAL A 26 -6.66 -10.24 -0.07
N SER A 27 -7.86 -10.30 -0.63
CA SER A 27 -8.82 -11.36 -0.34
C SER A 27 -9.00 -12.27 -1.55
N LEU A 28 -9.08 -13.57 -1.29
CA LEU A 28 -9.31 -14.61 -2.30
C LEU A 28 -10.74 -15.16 -2.19
N GLU A 29 -11.24 -15.71 -3.30
CA GLU A 29 -12.59 -16.31 -3.36
C GLU A 29 -12.77 -17.53 -2.43
N ASN A 30 -11.68 -18.15 -1.96
CA ASN A 30 -11.72 -19.24 -0.99
C ASN A 30 -11.76 -18.77 0.47
N GLY A 31 -11.86 -17.46 0.73
CA GLY A 31 -11.90 -16.87 2.08
C GLY A 31 -10.53 -16.61 2.70
N VAL A 32 -9.42 -16.92 2.02
CA VAL A 32 -8.08 -16.57 2.50
C VAL A 32 -7.85 -15.07 2.31
N CYS A 33 -7.35 -14.41 3.36
CA CYS A 33 -6.92 -13.02 3.33
C CYS A 33 -5.43 -12.91 3.68
N GLY A 34 -4.70 -12.11 2.92
CA GLY A 34 -3.28 -11.87 3.10
C GLY A 34 -2.98 -10.40 3.29
N THR A 35 -2.03 -10.08 4.17
CA THR A 35 -1.61 -8.70 4.41
C THR A 35 -0.12 -8.53 4.10
N ALA A 36 0.23 -7.43 3.45
CA ALA A 36 1.63 -7.05 3.22
C ALA A 36 1.82 -5.57 3.55
N SER A 37 2.98 -5.23 4.13
CA SER A 37 3.39 -3.84 4.34
C SER A 37 4.73 -3.62 3.64
N VAL A 38 4.84 -2.52 2.89
CA VAL A 38 6.07 -2.19 2.16
C VAL A 38 6.99 -1.41 3.11
N PRO A 39 8.27 -1.79 3.28
CA PRO A 39 9.20 -0.97 4.06
C PRO A 39 9.56 0.31 3.30
N SER A 40 9.79 1.41 4.01
CA SER A 40 10.29 2.63 3.37
C SER A 40 11.76 2.44 2.97
N GLY A 41 12.04 2.58 1.67
CA GLY A 41 13.41 2.52 1.17
C GLY A 41 14.22 3.71 1.66
N ALA A 42 15.42 3.48 2.18
CA ALA A 42 16.41 4.55 2.39
C ALA A 42 17.38 4.69 1.21
N SER A 43 17.33 3.72 0.28
CA SER A 43 18.31 3.59 -0.79
C SER A 43 17.98 4.53 -1.95
N THR A 44 19.03 5.11 -2.52
CA THR A 44 18.98 6.16 -3.55
C THR A 44 19.69 5.71 -4.83
N GLY A 45 19.78 4.39 -5.06
CA GLY A 45 20.47 3.83 -6.20
C GLY A 45 19.76 4.19 -7.52
N GLU A 46 20.53 4.58 -8.54
CA GLU A 46 20.00 5.06 -9.83
C GLU A 46 19.29 3.97 -10.66
N ASN A 47 19.31 2.72 -10.22
CA ASN A 47 18.64 1.57 -10.85
C ASN A 47 17.62 0.90 -9.93
N GLU A 48 17.19 1.56 -8.85
CA GLU A 48 16.15 1.05 -7.97
C GLU A 48 14.76 1.54 -8.39
N VAL A 49 13.75 0.73 -8.12
CA VAL A 49 12.35 1.14 -8.31
C VAL A 49 12.03 2.22 -7.28
N LEU A 50 11.74 3.42 -7.77
CA LEU A 50 11.37 4.55 -6.92
C LEU A 50 9.97 4.35 -6.34
N GLU A 51 9.88 4.51 -5.02
CA GLU A 51 8.60 4.56 -4.30
C GLU A 51 7.82 5.84 -4.64
N LEU A 52 6.51 5.71 -4.86
CA LEU A 52 5.65 6.84 -5.17
C LEU A 52 5.32 7.64 -3.90
N ARG A 53 5.90 8.84 -3.81
CA ARG A 53 5.66 9.81 -2.73
C ARG A 53 4.75 10.95 -3.19
N ASP A 54 4.02 11.55 -2.26
CA ASP A 54 3.06 12.62 -2.54
C ASP A 54 3.74 13.94 -2.91
N GLY A 55 4.90 14.23 -2.30
CA GLY A 55 5.65 15.47 -2.48
C GLY A 55 5.06 16.70 -1.77
N ASP A 56 3.95 16.52 -1.05
CA ASP A 56 3.29 17.58 -0.28
C ASP A 56 4.06 17.88 1.03
N LYS A 57 4.77 19.02 1.06
CA LYS A 57 5.57 19.44 2.22
C LYS A 57 4.74 19.66 3.49
N SER A 58 3.43 19.90 3.38
CA SER A 58 2.55 20.07 4.53
C SER A 58 2.30 18.75 5.28
N ARG A 59 2.54 17.61 4.63
CA ARG A 59 2.34 16.26 5.19
C ARG A 59 3.63 15.47 5.23
N TYR A 60 4.05 15.10 6.44
CA TYR A 60 5.23 14.26 6.65
C TYR A 60 6.49 14.75 5.89
N GLY A 61 6.61 16.07 5.69
CA GLY A 61 7.71 16.69 4.96
C GLY A 61 7.81 16.28 3.47
N GLY A 62 6.70 15.92 2.82
CA GLY A 62 6.67 15.45 1.43
C GLY A 62 6.67 13.94 1.26
N LYS A 63 6.75 13.18 2.35
CA LYS A 63 6.86 11.72 2.34
C LYS A 63 5.52 10.97 2.40
N GLY A 64 4.38 11.67 2.30
CA GLY A 64 3.07 11.03 2.19
C GLY A 64 3.02 10.00 1.06
N VAL A 65 2.14 9.00 1.17
CA VAL A 65 1.96 7.93 0.17
C VAL A 65 0.51 7.78 -0.27
N LEU A 66 -0.32 8.82 -0.13
CA LEU A 66 -1.73 8.76 -0.50
C LEU A 66 -1.93 8.48 -1.98
N LYS A 67 -1.09 9.01 -2.87
CA LYS A 67 -1.15 8.68 -4.30
C LYS A 67 -0.91 7.19 -4.56
N ALA A 68 -0.01 6.57 -3.79
CA ALA A 68 0.24 5.14 -3.88
C ALA A 68 -0.98 4.34 -3.40
N VAL A 69 -1.59 4.75 -2.30
CA VAL A 69 -2.82 4.14 -1.76
C VAL A 69 -3.98 4.28 -2.76
N GLU A 70 -4.18 5.47 -3.33
CA GLU A 70 -5.20 5.72 -4.34
C GLU A 70 -5.00 4.83 -5.57
N ASN A 71 -3.75 4.67 -6.04
CA ASN A 71 -3.46 3.81 -7.19
C ASN A 71 -3.84 2.34 -6.96
N VAL A 72 -3.70 1.84 -5.73
CA VAL A 72 -4.12 0.48 -5.38
C VAL A 72 -5.64 0.39 -5.30
N ASN A 73 -6.28 1.30 -4.57
CA ASN A 73 -7.73 1.27 -4.34
C ASN A 73 -8.52 1.59 -5.61
N ARG A 74 -7.99 2.43 -6.51
CA ARG A 74 -8.65 2.77 -7.78
C ARG A 74 -8.69 1.60 -8.75
N LYS A 75 -7.79 0.62 -8.60
CA LYS A 75 -7.76 -0.56 -9.48
C LYS A 75 -8.69 -1.68 -9.04
N ASN A 76 -9.21 -1.70 -7.80
CA ASN A 76 -10.02 -2.81 -7.30
C ASN A 76 -11.20 -2.33 -6.48
N CYS A 77 -12.39 -2.89 -6.74
CA CYS A 77 -13.64 -2.51 -6.09
C CYS A 77 -14.39 -3.75 -5.57
N SER A 78 -14.99 -3.57 -4.38
CA SER A 78 -15.98 -4.37 -3.64
C SER A 78 -15.55 -5.74 -3.07
N GLY A 79 -14.88 -5.70 -1.91
CA GLY A 79 -14.81 -6.83 -0.98
C GLY A 79 -13.96 -6.49 0.25
N THR A 80 -14.57 -6.00 1.32
CA THR A 80 -13.88 -5.63 2.56
C THR A 80 -13.47 -6.86 3.37
N CYS A 81 -12.16 -7.02 3.65
CA CYS A 81 -11.60 -8.05 4.56
C CYS A 81 -11.63 -7.59 6.04
N TRP A 82 -12.58 -6.74 6.42
CA TRP A 82 -12.68 -6.19 7.77
C TRP A 82 -13.68 -6.97 8.61
N GLU A 83 -13.52 -8.30 8.68
CA GLU A 83 -14.11 -9.21 9.69
C GLU A 83 -13.18 -10.39 9.95
#